data_AF-A0A6J7EAZ7-F1
#
_entry.id   AF-A0A6J7EAZ7-F1
#
_cell.length_a   1.000
_cell.length_b   1.000
_cell.length_c   1.000
_cell.angle_alpha   90.00
_cell.angle_beta   90.00
_cell.angle_gamma   90.00
#
_symmetry.space_group_name_H-M   'P 1'
#
loop_
_entity.id
_entity.type
_entity.pdbx_description
1 polymer ?
#
loop_
_entity_poly.entity_id
_entity_poly.type
_entity_poly.pdbx_seq_one_letter_code
_entity_poly.pdbx_strand_id
1 'polypeptide(L)'
;MTTVERAEDQSIVTKAEVTFTAKGEKIICTGSGNGPVNAFDNALRTGLKRLYPELEVLELTDYKVRILEGRLGTGAITRVLVETSDGKGEWSTVGVHENVIAASAMALEDALTFGLLRQGLNP
;
A
#
# COMPACT_ATOMS: atom_id res chain seq x y z
N MET A 1 -0.90 2.64 -12.79
CA MET A 1 -1.91 1.89 -13.58
C MET A 1 -2.30 0.62 -12.83
N THR A 2 -3.56 0.17 -12.88
CA THR A 2 -3.96 -1.12 -12.31
C THR A 2 -4.78 -1.89 -13.32
N THR A 3 -4.45 -3.16 -13.54
CA THR A 3 -5.11 -4.05 -14.50
C THR A 3 -5.53 -5.33 -13.78
N VAL A 4 -6.73 -5.81 -14.07
CA VAL A 4 -7.25 -7.07 -13.53
C VAL A 4 -7.39 -8.05 -14.68
N GLU A 5 -6.72 -9.19 -14.56
CA GLU A 5 -6.75 -10.27 -15.55
C GLU A 5 -7.42 -11.50 -14.92
N ARG A 6 -8.30 -12.16 -15.68
CA ARG A 6 -8.86 -13.45 -15.31
C ARG A 6 -8.11 -14.52 -16.10
N ALA A 7 -7.40 -15.40 -15.40
CA ALA A 7 -6.67 -16.50 -16.02
C ALA A 7 -7.63 -17.64 -16.43
N GLU A 8 -7.14 -18.56 -17.27
CA GLU A 8 -7.90 -19.71 -17.77
C GLU A 8 -8.38 -20.64 -16.64
N ASP A 9 -7.63 -20.71 -15.54
CA ASP A 9 -7.97 -21.45 -14.32
C ASP A 9 -8.99 -20.72 -13.41
N GLN A 10 -9.55 -19.62 -13.90
CA GLN A 10 -10.46 -18.70 -13.19
C GLN A 10 -9.83 -17.93 -12.03
N SER A 11 -8.51 -18.01 -11.81
CA SER A 11 -7.83 -17.14 -10.87
C SER A 11 -7.89 -15.68 -11.35
N ILE A 12 -7.97 -14.76 -10.39
CA ILE A 12 -7.93 -13.32 -10.65
C ILE A 12 -6.55 -12.83 -10.24
N VAL A 13 -5.79 -12.34 -11.20
CA VAL A 13 -4.49 -11.71 -10.95
C VAL A 13 -4.65 -10.22 -11.19
N THR A 14 -4.33 -9.42 -10.18
CA THR A 14 -4.25 -7.97 -10.34
C THR A 14 -2.80 -7.57 -10.50
N LYS A 15 -2.52 -6.68 -11.45
CA LYS A 15 -1.21 -6.05 -11.66
C LYS A 15 -1.32 -4.56 -11.39
N ALA A 16 -0.31 -3.98 -10.76
CA ALA A 16 -0.18 -2.56 -10.54
C ALA A 16 1.17 -2.07 -11.05
N GLU A 17 1.17 -0.89 -11.66
CA GLU A 17 2.35 -0.07 -11.92
C GLU A 17 2.24 1.18 -11.06
N VAL A 18 3.27 1.42 -10.26
CA VAL A 18 3.35 2.53 -9.30
C VAL A 18 4.54 3.40 -9.68
N THR A 19 4.32 4.71 -9.69
CA THR A 19 5.36 5.72 -9.85
C THR A 19 5.41 6.54 -8.57
N PHE A 20 6.58 6.63 -7.95
CA PHE A 20 6.79 7.41 -6.73
C PHE A 20 8.19 8.04 -6.73
N THR A 21 8.45 8.95 -5.80
CA THR A 21 9.77 9.57 -5.63
C THR A 21 10.32 9.21 -4.26
N ALA A 22 11.56 8.74 -4.19
CA ALA A 22 12.25 8.44 -2.94
C ALA A 22 13.73 8.85 -3.06
N LYS A 23 14.31 9.44 -2.01
CA LYS A 23 15.68 10.01 -2.04
C LYS A 23 15.96 10.93 -3.25
N GLY A 24 14.93 11.65 -3.72
CA GLY A 24 15.02 12.54 -4.88
C GLY A 24 15.01 11.83 -6.25
N GLU A 25 14.89 10.51 -6.29
CA GLU A 25 14.82 9.73 -7.52
C GLU A 25 13.39 9.30 -7.84
N LYS A 26 12.98 9.47 -9.11
CA LYS A 26 11.70 8.96 -9.60
C LYS A 26 11.82 7.49 -9.95
N ILE A 27 11.02 6.66 -9.30
CA ILE A 27 11.01 5.20 -9.46
C ILE A 27 9.68 4.77 -10.08
N ILE A 28 9.74 3.87 -11.05
CA ILE A 28 8.57 3.19 -11.65
C ILE A 28 8.74 1.71 -11.38
N CYS A 29 7.76 1.08 -10.76
CA CYS A 29 7.80 -0.34 -10.39
C CYS A 29 6.46 -1.00 -10.65
N THR A 30 6.53 -2.30 -10.91
CA THR A 30 5.35 -3.14 -11.11
C THR A 30 5.26 -4.22 -10.03
N GLY A 31 4.04 -4.67 -9.76
CA GLY A 31 3.75 -5.71 -8.80
C GLY A 31 2.44 -6.40 -9.13
N SER A 32 2.29 -7.64 -8.67
CA SER A 32 1.07 -8.43 -8.83
C SER A 32 0.55 -8.89 -7.49
N GLY A 33 -0.74 -9.17 -7.41
CA GLY A 33 -1.38 -9.64 -6.19
C GLY A 33 -2.82 -10.08 -6.40
N ASN A 34 -3.44 -10.52 -5.31
CA ASN A 34 -4.81 -11.05 -5.31
C ASN A 34 -5.88 -9.94 -5.44
N GLY A 35 -5.46 -8.67 -5.47
CA GLY A 35 -6.34 -7.52 -5.61
C GLY A 35 -5.54 -6.24 -5.87
N PRO A 36 -6.21 -5.12 -6.17
CA PRO A 36 -5.56 -3.86 -6.57
C PRO A 36 -4.63 -3.29 -5.49
N VAL A 37 -5.07 -3.33 -4.23
CA VAL A 37 -4.27 -2.81 -3.11
C VAL A 37 -3.06 -3.71 -2.82
N ASN A 38 -3.24 -5.02 -2.86
CA ASN A 38 -2.12 -5.95 -2.67
C ASN A 38 -1.09 -5.86 -3.81
N ALA A 39 -1.54 -5.74 -5.06
CA ALA A 39 -0.65 -5.51 -6.20
C ALA A 39 0.10 -4.18 -6.08
N PHE A 40 -0.57 -3.12 -5.59
CA PHE A 40 0.04 -1.82 -5.33
C PHE A 40 1.11 -1.90 -4.23
N ASP A 41 0.81 -2.50 -3.09
CA ASP A 41 1.78 -2.68 -1.99
C ASP A 41 3.01 -3.47 -2.45
N ASN A 42 2.80 -4.57 -3.18
CA ASN A 42 3.89 -5.36 -3.75
C ASN A 42 4.76 -4.55 -4.73
N ALA A 43 4.14 -3.73 -5.58
CA ALA A 43 4.86 -2.86 -6.51
C ALA A 43 5.69 -1.80 -5.76
N LEU A 44 5.10 -1.15 -4.76
CA LEU A 44 5.73 -0.13 -3.93
C LEU A 44 6.94 -0.71 -3.18
N ARG A 45 6.74 -1.84 -2.48
CA ARG A 45 7.81 -2.54 -1.75
C ARG A 45 8.93 -3.00 -2.68
N THR A 46 8.61 -3.51 -3.87
CA THR A 46 9.62 -3.92 -4.87
C THR A 46 10.53 -2.75 -5.26
N GLY A 47 9.96 -1.56 -5.43
CA GLY A 47 10.73 -0.36 -5.73
C GLY A 47 11.55 0.15 -4.55
N LEU A 48 10.93 0.23 -3.37
CA LEU A 48 11.58 0.76 -2.18
C LEU A 48 12.66 -0.15 -1.60
N LYS A 49 12.54 -1.48 -1.72
CA LYS A 49 13.53 -2.44 -1.20
C LYS A 49 14.95 -2.20 -1.73
N ARG A 50 15.09 -1.64 -2.95
CA ARG A 50 16.39 -1.28 -3.52
C ARG A 50 17.07 -0.14 -2.76
N LEU A 51 16.29 0.79 -2.21
CA LEU A 51 16.76 1.96 -1.46
C LEU A 51 16.76 1.75 0.06
N TYR A 52 15.89 0.86 0.53
CA TYR A 52 15.60 0.56 1.93
C TYR A 52 15.38 -0.95 2.15
N PRO A 53 16.45 -1.77 2.17
CA PRO A 53 16.35 -3.19 2.48
C PRO A 53 15.72 -3.47 3.85
N GLU A 54 15.75 -2.52 4.77
CA GLU A 54 15.16 -2.59 6.11
C GLU A 54 13.64 -2.77 6.07
N LEU A 55 12.97 -2.49 4.95
CA LEU A 55 11.54 -2.75 4.77
C LEU A 55 11.19 -4.24 4.73
N GLU A 56 12.18 -5.13 4.60
CA GLU A 56 11.94 -6.58 4.54
C GLU A 56 11.38 -7.17 5.83
N VAL A 57 11.67 -6.57 6.98
CA VAL A 57 11.12 -7.01 8.27
C VAL A 57 9.72 -6.48 8.53
N LEU A 58 9.21 -5.59 7.67
CA LEU A 58 7.89 -4.98 7.86
C LEU A 58 6.81 -5.85 7.25
N GLU A 59 5.86 -6.27 8.07
CA GLU A 59 4.71 -7.07 7.67
C GLU A 59 3.41 -6.30 7.86
N LEU A 60 2.55 -6.32 6.85
CA LEU A 60 1.20 -5.80 6.96
C LEU A 60 0.33 -6.86 7.64
N THR A 61 -0.07 -6.59 8.88
CA THR A 61 -0.75 -7.57 9.75
C THR A 61 -2.26 -7.45 9.70
N ASP A 62 -2.80 -6.28 9.37
CA ASP A 62 -4.24 -6.08 9.18
C ASP A 62 -4.55 -4.96 8.18
N TYR A 63 -5.72 -5.06 7.56
CA TYR A 63 -6.23 -4.12 6.57
C TYR A 63 -7.75 -3.99 6.70
N LYS A 64 -8.22 -2.79 7.07
CA LYS A 64 -9.64 -2.52 7.32
C LYS A 64 -10.11 -1.32 6.51
N VAL A 65 -11.17 -1.53 5.73
CA VAL A 65 -11.86 -0.46 5.00
C VAL A 65 -13.17 -0.11 5.70
N ARG A 66 -13.43 1.19 5.84
CA ARG A 66 -14.68 1.75 6.35
C ARG A 66 -15.14 2.86 5.43
N ILE A 67 -16.37 2.77 4.94
CA ILE A 67 -17.02 3.88 4.26
C ILE A 67 -17.53 4.84 5.34
N LEU A 68 -17.02 6.08 5.33
CA LEU A 68 -17.54 7.15 6.16
C LEU A 68 -18.85 7.64 5.53
N GLU A 69 -19.86 7.88 6.36
CA GLU A 69 -21.23 8.15 5.93
C GLU A 69 -21.32 9.12 4.73
N GLY A 70 -22.10 8.74 3.73
CA GLY A 70 -22.32 9.56 2.55
C GLY A 70 -23.40 8.95 1.64
N ARG A 71 -24.37 9.77 1.24
CA ARG A 71 -25.44 9.39 0.29
C ARG A 71 -24.95 9.33 -1.17
N LEU A 72 -23.63 9.31 -1.39
CA LEU A 72 -22.98 9.57 -2.68
C LEU A 72 -22.58 8.30 -3.45
N GLY A 73 -22.96 7.11 -2.97
CA GLY A 73 -22.64 5.85 -3.64
C GLY A 73 -21.12 5.66 -3.79
N THR A 74 -20.62 5.57 -5.03
CA THR A 74 -19.18 5.41 -5.31
C THR A 74 -18.34 6.65 -4.98
N GLY A 75 -18.97 7.79 -4.68
CA GLY A 75 -18.28 8.99 -4.18
C GLY A 75 -18.21 9.09 -2.65
N ALA A 76 -18.56 8.03 -1.93
CA ALA A 76 -18.47 8.04 -0.47
C ALA A 76 -17.02 8.09 0.00
N ILE A 77 -16.77 8.88 1.04
CA ILE A 77 -15.43 9.00 1.63
C ILE A 77 -15.06 7.65 2.25
N THR A 78 -13.90 7.13 1.86
CA THR A 78 -13.39 5.87 2.37
C THR A 78 -12.25 6.13 3.35
N ARG A 79 -12.30 5.48 4.52
CA ARG A 79 -11.21 5.39 5.48
C ARG A 79 -10.59 4.00 5.42
N VAL A 80 -9.29 3.94 5.21
CA VAL A 80 -8.49 2.72 5.23
C VAL A 80 -7.57 2.77 6.43
N LEU A 81 -7.61 1.73 7.26
CA LEU A 81 -6.67 1.52 8.34
C LEU A 81 -5.77 0.34 7.97
N VAL A 82 -4.47 0.54 8.10
CA VAL A 82 -3.43 -0.47 7.92
C VAL A 82 -2.75 -0.69 9.26
N GLU A 83 -2.51 -1.95 9.63
CA GLU A 83 -1.66 -2.32 10.76
C GLU A 83 -0.37 -2.95 10.22
N THR A 84 0.76 -2.54 10.78
CA THR A 84 2.10 -3.00 10.36
C THR A 84 2.92 -3.38 11.58
N SER A 85 3.70 -4.45 11.44
CA SER A 85 4.61 -4.96 12.46
C SER A 85 6.04 -5.03 11.92
N ASP A 86 7.03 -4.81 12.79
CA ASP A 86 8.45 -5.11 12.53
C ASP A 86 8.93 -6.36 13.30
N GLY A 87 8.00 -7.14 13.86
CA GLY A 87 8.28 -8.27 14.74
C GLY A 87 8.70 -7.90 16.17
N LYS A 88 8.93 -6.61 16.47
CA LYS A 88 9.23 -6.09 17.81
C LYS A 88 8.10 -5.24 18.38
N GLY A 89 7.33 -4.59 17.52
CA GLY A 89 6.10 -3.91 17.88
C GLY A 89 5.27 -3.56 16.65
N GLU A 90 4.10 -3.01 16.92
CA GLU A 90 3.07 -2.76 15.90
C GLU A 90 2.66 -1.29 15.89
N TRP A 91 2.16 -0.84 14.75
CA TRP A 91 1.57 0.48 14.59
C TRP A 91 0.46 0.44 13.55
N SER A 92 -0.45 1.41 13.65
CA SER A 92 -1.55 1.56 12.70
C SER A 92 -1.47 2.94 12.05
N THR A 93 -1.75 2.99 10.76
CA THR A 93 -1.86 4.22 9.98
C THR A 93 -3.20 4.29 9.28
N VAL A 94 -3.62 5.49 8.92
CA VAL A 94 -4.95 5.74 8.36
C VAL A 94 -4.86 6.67 7.17
N GLY A 95 -5.42 6.22 6.05
CA GLY A 95 -5.65 7.06 4.88
C GLY A 95 -7.15 7.31 4.69
N VAL A 96 -7.51 8.53 4.27
CA VAL A 96 -8.91 8.92 4.04
C VAL A 96 -9.01 9.58 2.67
N HIS A 97 -9.80 8.99 1.79
CA HIS A 97 -10.02 9.49 0.43
C HIS A 97 -11.32 8.93 -0.15
N GLU A 98 -11.94 9.62 -1.11
CA GLU A 98 -13.11 9.12 -1.86
C GLU A 98 -12.79 7.88 -2.72
N ASN A 99 -11.51 7.65 -3.00
CA ASN A 99 -11.00 6.53 -3.77
C ASN A 99 -10.26 5.59 -2.83
N VAL A 100 -10.77 4.37 -2.69
CA VAL A 100 -10.19 3.34 -1.81
C VAL A 100 -8.72 3.04 -2.12
N ILE A 101 -8.29 3.11 -3.39
CA ILE A 101 -6.89 2.89 -3.77
C ILE A 101 -6.02 4.02 -3.25
N ALA A 102 -6.48 5.28 -3.38
CA ALA A 102 -5.75 6.44 -2.85
C ALA A 102 -5.68 6.43 -1.32
N ALA A 103 -6.80 6.14 -0.65
CA ALA A 103 -6.82 5.98 0.81
C ALA A 103 -5.87 4.86 1.28
N SER A 104 -5.80 3.75 0.53
CA SER A 104 -4.85 2.66 0.83
C SER A 104 -3.41 3.08 0.62
N ALA A 105 -3.11 3.78 -0.48
CA ALA A 105 -1.76 4.25 -0.78
C ALA A 105 -1.24 5.19 0.31
N MET A 106 -2.07 6.13 0.77
CA MET A 106 -1.71 7.03 1.88
C MET A 106 -1.40 6.26 3.17
N ALA A 107 -2.28 5.32 3.56
CA ALA A 107 -2.05 4.53 4.76
C ALA A 107 -0.76 3.68 4.67
N LEU A 108 -0.50 3.07 3.51
CA LEU A 108 0.69 2.27 3.26
C LEU A 108 1.96 3.12 3.26
N GLU A 109 1.94 4.29 2.63
CA GLU A 109 3.06 5.23 2.62
C GLU A 109 3.45 5.66 4.04
N ASP A 110 2.46 6.05 4.84
CA ASP A 110 2.67 6.40 6.25
C ASP A 110 3.23 5.21 7.05
N ALA A 111 2.71 4.00 6.81
CA ALA A 111 3.13 2.80 7.52
C ALA A 111 4.59 2.44 7.24
N LEU A 112 5.00 2.47 5.97
CA LEU A 112 6.39 2.21 5.57
C LEU A 112 7.32 3.33 6.05
N THR A 113 6.90 4.59 5.96
CA THR A 113 7.67 5.75 6.42
C THR A 113 7.93 5.67 7.91
N PHE A 114 6.90 5.40 8.72
CA PHE A 114 7.05 5.23 10.16
C PHE A 114 7.92 4.01 10.50
N GLY A 115 7.81 2.92 9.75
CA GLY A 115 8.69 1.76 9.87
C GLY A 115 10.17 2.12 9.64
N LEU A 116 10.48 2.89 8.61
CA LEU A 116 11.84 3.38 8.34
C LEU A 116 12.37 4.29 9.45
N LEU A 117 11.53 5.21 9.95
CA LEU A 117 11.87 6.08 11.07
C LEU A 117 12.17 5.26 12.35
N ARG A 118 11.41 4.19 12.61
CA ARG A 118 11.66 3.26 13.73
C ARG A 118 12.99 2.51 13.60
N GLN A 119 13.48 2.30 12.38
CA GLN A 119 14.81 1.74 12.12
C GLN A 119 15.92 2.81 12.19
N GLY A 120 15.59 4.07 12.51
CA GLY A 120 16.55 5.17 12.62
C GLY A 120 16.98 5.78 11.29
N LEU A 121 16.23 5.55 10.21
CA LEU A 121 16.51 6.09 8.89
C LEU A 121 15.80 7.43 8.67
N ASN A 122 16.29 8.22 7.71
CA ASN A 122 15.63 9.43 7.23
C ASN A 122 15.07 9.17 5.82
N PRO A 123 13.79 8.79 5.71
CA PRO A 123 13.18 8.34 4.45
C PRO A 123 12.96 9.43 3.39
#